data_AF-A0A366ZZC4-F1
#
_entry.id   AF-A0A366ZZC4-F1
#
_cell.length_a   1.000
_cell.length_b   1.000
_cell.length_c   1.000
_cell.angle_alpha   90.00
_cell.angle_beta   90.00
_cell.angle_gamma   90.00
#
_symmetry.space_group_name_H-M   'P 1'
#
loop_
_entity.id
_entity.type
_entity.pdbx_description
1 polymer ?
#
loop_
_entity_poly.entity_id
_entity_poly.type
_entity_poly.pdbx_seq_one_letter_code
_entity_poly.pdbx_strand_id
1 'polypeptide(L)'
;MSSTSWKPAASTWLAWRQQTMATEKDYQAAADWAEHQMQLRPDSITARRGAAAAQHGREALARALGGRPSIDPTAEPGEHARVRQVRLPGDLDRQLAAVAAAQHRSASAVMRDALADYLRAHPAS
;
A
#
# COMPACT_ATOMS: atom_id res chain seq x y z
N MET A 1 -13.85 -48.44 71.24
CA MET A 1 -13.21 -48.45 69.91
C MET A 1 -14.32 -48.41 68.87
N SER A 2 -14.74 -47.21 68.46
CA SER A 2 -15.89 -47.02 67.56
C SER A 2 -15.40 -46.42 66.25
N SER A 3 -15.35 -47.29 65.24
CA SER A 3 -15.10 -46.97 63.84
C SER A 3 -16.30 -46.21 63.28
N THR A 4 -16.09 -44.96 62.85
CA THR A 4 -17.07 -44.20 62.09
C THR A 4 -16.73 -44.33 60.61
N SER A 5 -17.54 -45.12 59.90
CA SER A 5 -17.49 -45.23 58.45
C SER A 5 -18.17 -44.01 57.82
N TRP A 6 -17.46 -43.32 56.94
CA TRP A 6 -17.99 -42.20 56.17
C TRP A 6 -18.36 -42.70 54.76
N LYS A 7 -19.62 -42.55 54.36
CA LYS A 7 -20.10 -42.76 52.99
C LYS A 7 -20.08 -41.40 52.27
N PRO A 8 -19.43 -41.24 51.11
CA PRO A 8 -19.65 -40.06 50.29
C PRO A 8 -20.96 -40.20 49.51
N ALA A 9 -21.79 -39.16 49.57
CA ALA A 9 -22.96 -39.01 48.74
C ALA A 9 -22.53 -38.68 47.30
N ALA A 10 -22.93 -39.53 46.37
CA ALA A 10 -22.81 -39.30 44.95
C ALA A 10 -23.79 -38.21 44.51
N SER A 11 -23.33 -36.97 44.32
CA SER A 11 -24.10 -35.95 43.56
C SER A 11 -23.31 -34.64 43.37
N THR A 12 -22.25 -34.61 42.54
CA THR A 12 -21.79 -33.36 41.89
C THR A 12 -20.76 -33.63 40.77
N TRP A 13 -21.20 -34.19 39.65
CA TRP A 13 -20.39 -34.33 38.42
C TRP A 13 -20.76 -33.30 37.33
N LEU A 14 -21.09 -32.05 37.68
CA LEU A 14 -21.57 -31.07 36.70
C LEU A 14 -21.18 -29.60 36.96
N ALA A 15 -20.02 -29.34 37.59
CA ALA A 15 -19.60 -27.96 37.90
C ALA A 15 -18.17 -27.59 37.47
N TRP A 16 -17.55 -28.34 36.56
CA TRP A 16 -16.18 -28.04 36.08
C TRP A 16 -16.06 -27.85 34.56
N ARG A 17 -17.16 -27.58 33.85
CA ARG A 17 -17.15 -27.28 32.41
C ARG A 17 -17.36 -25.81 32.07
N GLN A 18 -17.12 -24.89 33.00
CA GLN A 18 -17.35 -23.45 32.78
C GLN A 18 -16.16 -22.58 33.22
N GLN A 19 -14.96 -23.13 33.25
CA GLN A 19 -13.75 -22.39 33.63
C GLN A 19 -12.63 -22.53 32.60
N THR A 20 -12.92 -22.25 31.31
CA THR A 20 -11.87 -22.27 30.26
C THR A 20 -11.89 -21.12 29.25
N MET A 21 -12.70 -20.08 29.38
CA MET A 21 -12.79 -19.05 28.31
C MET A 21 -12.77 -17.62 28.85
N ALA A 22 -11.77 -17.26 29.65
CA ALA A 22 -11.64 -15.88 30.15
C ALA A 22 -10.22 -15.34 30.06
N THR A 23 -9.45 -15.68 29.01
CA THR A 23 -8.20 -14.96 28.66
C THR A 23 -7.82 -15.14 27.19
N GLU A 24 -8.76 -15.06 26.26
CA GLU A 24 -8.43 -14.89 24.84
C GLU A 24 -9.21 -13.68 24.35
N LYS A 25 -8.50 -12.64 23.90
CA LYS A 25 -9.13 -11.47 23.31
C LYS A 25 -9.94 -11.99 22.12
N ASP A 26 -11.25 -11.84 22.16
CA ASP A 26 -12.14 -12.31 21.09
C ASP A 26 -11.97 -11.39 19.86
N TYR A 27 -10.92 -11.68 19.08
CA TYR A 27 -10.57 -10.92 17.89
C TYR A 27 -11.65 -11.03 16.82
N GLN A 28 -12.42 -12.12 16.80
CA GLN A 28 -13.53 -12.28 15.87
C GLN A 28 -14.65 -11.31 16.23
N ALA A 29 -15.06 -11.26 17.49
CA ALA A 29 -16.05 -10.28 17.94
C ALA A 29 -15.57 -8.82 17.73
N ALA A 30 -14.26 -8.56 17.91
CA ALA A 30 -13.70 -7.24 17.64
C ALA A 30 -13.68 -6.88 16.14
N ALA A 31 -13.40 -7.85 15.27
CA ALA A 31 -13.46 -7.68 13.82
C ALA A 31 -14.90 -7.46 13.35
N ASP A 32 -15.84 -8.28 13.80
CA ASP A 32 -17.27 -8.16 13.47
C ASP A 32 -17.83 -6.79 13.89
N TRP A 33 -17.43 -6.29 15.06
CA TRP A 33 -17.76 -4.93 15.48
C TRP A 33 -17.15 -3.86 14.57
N ALA A 34 -15.86 -4.00 14.22
CA ALA A 34 -15.16 -3.05 13.35
C ALA A 34 -15.77 -2.98 11.95
N GLU A 35 -16.22 -4.11 11.40
CA GLU A 35 -16.79 -4.20 10.06
C GLU A 35 -18.24 -3.71 9.99
N HIS A 36 -19.05 -3.98 11.02
CA HIS A 36 -20.50 -3.79 10.93
C HIS A 36 -21.06 -2.67 11.79
N GLN A 37 -20.41 -2.33 12.89
CA GLN A 37 -20.98 -1.41 13.88
C GLN A 37 -20.13 -0.16 14.13
N MET A 38 -18.86 -0.19 13.74
CA MET A 38 -17.94 0.91 13.99
C MET A 38 -18.32 2.13 13.16
N GLN A 39 -18.62 3.22 13.87
CA GLN A 39 -18.85 4.53 13.26
C GLN A 39 -17.85 5.53 13.83
N LEU A 40 -17.05 6.12 12.95
CA LEU A 40 -16.15 7.20 13.32
C LEU A 40 -16.95 8.48 13.58
N ARG A 41 -16.65 9.16 14.69
CA ARG A 41 -17.22 10.47 14.96
C ARG A 41 -16.94 11.44 13.80
N PRO A 42 -17.88 12.34 13.44
CA PRO A 42 -17.70 13.35 12.39
C PRO A 42 -16.44 14.23 12.53
N ASP A 43 -15.98 14.42 13.77
CA ASP A 43 -14.85 15.27 14.18
C ASP A 43 -13.61 14.47 14.62
N SER A 44 -13.57 13.16 14.35
CA SER A 44 -12.42 12.31 14.69
C SER A 44 -11.10 12.91 14.17
N ILE A 45 -10.18 13.19 15.10
CA ILE A 45 -8.85 13.73 14.81
C ILE A 45 -7.88 12.68 14.26
N THR A 46 -8.21 11.40 14.41
CA THR A 46 -7.36 10.29 13.98
C THR A 46 -7.73 9.75 12.59
N ALA A 47 -8.86 10.17 12.02
CA ALA A 47 -9.34 9.70 10.73
C ALA A 47 -9.36 10.80 9.68
N ARG A 48 -8.72 10.55 8.53
CA ARG A 48 -8.80 11.44 7.36
C ARG A 48 -10.08 11.16 6.57
N ARG A 49 -10.65 12.19 5.95
CA ARG A 49 -11.86 12.11 5.12
C ARG A 49 -11.73 12.92 3.84
N GLY A 50 -12.59 12.62 2.86
CA GLY A 50 -12.70 13.38 1.60
C GLY A 50 -11.36 13.52 0.87
N ALA A 51 -11.06 14.73 0.40
CA ALA A 51 -9.85 15.03 -0.36
C ALA A 51 -8.56 14.67 0.39
N ALA A 52 -8.52 14.86 1.71
CA ALA A 52 -7.35 14.53 2.53
C ALA A 52 -7.11 13.02 2.64
N ALA A 53 -8.17 12.20 2.69
CA ALA A 53 -8.06 10.75 2.63
C ALA A 53 -7.58 10.28 1.24
N ALA A 54 -8.15 10.84 0.17
CA ALA A 54 -7.77 10.50 -1.20
C ALA A 54 -6.30 10.82 -1.50
N GLN A 55 -5.83 12.00 -1.06
CA GLN A 55 -4.42 12.39 -1.19
C GLN A 55 -3.50 11.44 -0.42
N HIS A 56 -3.83 11.13 0.83
CA HIS A 56 -3.03 10.21 1.62
C HIS A 56 -2.99 8.80 1.03
N GLY A 57 -4.11 8.33 0.46
CA GLY A 57 -4.19 7.05 -0.24
C GLY A 57 -3.27 6.99 -1.47
N ARG A 58 -3.27 8.05 -2.30
CA ARG A 58 -2.35 8.17 -3.43
C ARG A 58 -0.88 8.15 -2.99
N GLU A 59 -0.55 8.87 -1.93
CA GLU A 59 0.82 8.90 -1.38
C GLU A 59 1.23 7.54 -0.79
N ALA A 60 0.30 6.81 -0.16
CA ALA A 60 0.56 5.48 0.37
C ALA A 60 0.78 4.47 -0.76
N LEU A 61 -0.03 4.52 -1.83
CA LEU A 61 0.14 3.69 -3.03
C LEU A 61 1.44 4.03 -3.77
N ALA A 62 1.76 5.32 -3.92
CA ALA A 62 3.03 5.76 -4.50
C ALA A 62 4.22 5.19 -3.71
N ARG A 63 4.17 5.22 -2.38
CA ARG A 63 5.21 4.63 -1.51
C ARG A 63 5.27 3.10 -1.63
N ALA A 64 4.12 2.42 -1.66
CA ALA A 64 4.04 0.96 -1.71
C ALA A 64 4.48 0.38 -3.07
N LEU A 65 4.20 1.10 -4.17
CA LEU A 65 4.54 0.68 -5.54
C LEU A 65 5.94 1.15 -6.00
N GLY A 66 6.80 1.59 -5.09
CA GLY A 66 8.18 1.97 -5.43
C GLY A 66 8.36 3.37 -6.02
N GLY A 67 7.41 4.27 -5.82
CA GLY A 67 7.66 5.71 -5.78
C GLY A 67 7.81 6.45 -7.09
N ARG A 68 7.44 5.88 -8.25
CA ARG A 68 7.45 6.65 -9.50
C ARG A 68 6.10 6.57 -10.20
N PRO A 69 5.27 7.63 -10.16
CA PRO A 69 4.12 7.70 -11.05
C PRO A 69 4.59 7.48 -12.50
N SER A 70 3.73 6.88 -13.32
CA SER A 70 4.05 6.69 -14.73
C SER A 70 4.50 8.03 -15.34
N ILE A 71 5.56 7.98 -16.15
CA ILE A 71 5.99 9.16 -16.92
C ILE A 71 4.99 9.51 -18.03
N ASP A 72 4.06 8.61 -18.31
CA ASP A 72 2.95 8.83 -19.23
C ASP A 72 1.73 9.33 -18.41
N PRO A 73 1.28 10.58 -18.62
CA PRO A 73 0.14 11.14 -17.88
C PRO A 73 -1.19 10.49 -18.26
N THR A 74 -1.24 9.72 -19.35
CA THR A 74 -2.44 9.02 -19.84
C THR A 74 -2.46 7.53 -19.48
N ALA A 75 -1.43 7.03 -18.79
CA ALA A 75 -1.37 5.64 -18.36
C ALA A 75 -2.41 5.34 -17.28
N GLU A 76 -3.17 4.26 -17.45
CA GLU A 76 -4.06 3.74 -16.43
C GLU A 76 -3.27 3.23 -15.21
N PRO A 77 -3.88 3.15 -14.01
CA PRO A 77 -3.23 2.58 -12.84
C PRO A 77 -2.70 1.16 -13.10
N GLY A 78 -1.39 0.97 -12.94
CA GLY A 78 -0.72 -0.31 -13.22
C GLY A 78 -0.19 -0.45 -14.65
N GLU A 79 -0.47 0.51 -15.54
CA GLU A 79 0.12 0.56 -16.87
C GLU A 79 1.50 1.24 -16.85
N HIS A 80 2.43 0.68 -17.63
CA HIS A 80 3.79 1.20 -17.76
C HIS A 80 3.98 1.91 -19.10
N ALA A 81 4.73 3.01 -19.08
CA ALA A 81 5.16 3.68 -20.30
C ALA A 81 5.94 2.73 -21.23
N ARG A 82 5.71 2.85 -22.55
CA ARG A 82 6.39 2.02 -23.56
C ARG A 82 7.90 2.29 -23.60
N VAL A 83 8.67 1.22 -23.76
CA VAL A 83 10.15 1.29 -23.85
C VAL A 83 10.61 1.11 -25.29
N ARG A 84 11.59 1.91 -25.72
CA ARG A 84 12.32 1.76 -26.98
C ARG A 84 13.82 1.70 -26.68
N GLN A 85 14.51 0.75 -27.28
CA GLN A 85 15.97 0.61 -27.17
C GLN A 85 16.62 1.15 -28.44
N VAL A 86 17.67 1.97 -28.29
CA VAL A 86 18.40 2.60 -29.40
C VAL A 86 19.89 2.51 -29.10
N ARG A 87 20.70 2.18 -30.12
CA ARG A 87 22.16 2.19 -30.03
C ARG A 87 22.69 3.58 -30.42
N LEU A 88 23.62 4.10 -29.63
CA LEU A 88 24.26 5.40 -29.87
C LEU A 88 25.76 5.21 -30.15
N PRO A 89 26.35 5.97 -31.09
CA PRO A 89 27.81 6.12 -31.16
C PRO A 89 28.36 6.68 -29.83
N GLY A 90 29.57 6.26 -29.44
CA GLY A 90 30.14 6.64 -28.13
C GLY A 90 30.28 8.15 -27.93
N ASP A 91 30.57 8.91 -28.99
CA ASP A 91 30.65 10.37 -28.93
C ASP A 91 29.30 11.02 -28.66
N LEU A 92 28.23 10.47 -29.21
CA LEU A 92 26.87 10.96 -29.01
C LEU A 92 26.38 10.65 -27.57
N ASP A 93 26.70 9.47 -27.05
CA ASP A 93 26.40 9.11 -25.66
C ASP A 93 27.13 10.03 -24.67
N ARG A 94 28.41 10.33 -24.90
CA ARG A 94 29.17 11.30 -24.08
C ARG A 94 28.56 12.70 -24.12
N GLN A 95 28.12 13.17 -25.30
CA GLN A 95 27.43 14.45 -25.43
C GLN A 95 26.11 14.46 -24.66
N LEU A 96 25.31 13.39 -24.76
CA LEU A 96 24.07 13.24 -23.98
C LEU A 96 24.33 13.27 -22.48
N ALA A 97 25.36 12.57 -22.00
CA ALA A 97 25.75 12.57 -20.60
C ALA A 97 26.17 13.96 -20.11
N ALA A 98 26.93 14.71 -20.91
CA ALA A 98 27.34 16.08 -20.59
C ALA A 98 26.14 17.03 -20.49
N VAL A 99 25.19 16.95 -21.43
CA VAL A 99 23.95 17.74 -21.41
C VAL A 99 23.10 17.40 -20.18
N ALA A 100 22.92 16.11 -19.90
CA ALA A 100 22.16 15.63 -18.75
C ALA A 100 22.77 16.14 -17.42
N ALA A 101 24.10 16.07 -17.29
CA ALA A 101 24.82 16.56 -16.12
C ALA A 101 24.67 18.08 -15.95
N ALA A 102 24.86 18.86 -17.02
CA ALA A 102 24.74 20.32 -16.99
C ALA A 102 23.33 20.80 -16.63
N GLN A 103 22.30 20.03 -17.00
CA GLN A 103 20.90 20.36 -16.72
C GLN A 103 20.39 19.76 -15.40
N HIS A 104 21.19 18.97 -14.68
CA HIS A 104 20.75 18.17 -13.52
C HIS A 104 19.54 17.27 -13.84
N ARG A 105 19.51 16.68 -15.04
CA ARG A 105 18.44 15.80 -15.53
C ARG A 105 18.96 14.41 -15.82
N SER A 106 18.06 13.43 -15.93
CA SER A 106 18.43 12.10 -16.43
C SER A 106 18.54 12.11 -17.96
N ALA A 107 19.42 11.26 -18.51
CA ALA A 107 19.58 11.09 -19.96
C ALA A 107 18.24 10.76 -20.65
N SER A 108 17.41 9.89 -20.05
CA SER A 108 16.08 9.57 -20.57
C SER A 108 15.14 10.77 -20.60
N ALA A 109 15.24 11.70 -19.65
CA ALA A 109 14.43 12.93 -19.65
C ALA A 109 14.89 13.89 -20.76
N VAL A 110 16.19 14.00 -21.00
CA VAL A 110 16.72 14.80 -22.13
C VAL A 110 16.30 14.19 -23.46
N MET A 111 16.43 12.86 -23.63
CA MET A 111 16.02 12.17 -24.85
C MET A 111 14.53 12.29 -25.15
N ARG A 112 13.66 12.22 -24.12
CA ARG A 112 12.20 12.39 -24.32
C ARG A 112 11.86 13.79 -24.84
N ASP A 113 12.43 14.83 -24.25
CA ASP A 113 12.20 16.21 -24.71
C ASP A 113 12.72 16.40 -26.14
N ALA A 114 13.95 15.96 -26.41
CA ALA A 114 14.55 16.06 -27.73
C ALA A 114 13.71 15.32 -28.80
N LEU A 115 13.17 14.14 -28.47
CA LEU A 115 12.28 13.40 -29.36
C LEU A 115 10.94 14.12 -29.55
N ALA A 116 10.36 14.67 -28.48
CA ALA A 116 9.11 15.44 -28.57
C ALA A 116 9.27 16.69 -29.44
N ASP A 117 10.38 17.42 -29.29
CA ASP A 117 10.69 18.60 -30.10
C ASP A 117 10.95 18.22 -31.56
N TYR A 118 11.67 17.11 -31.81
CA TYR A 118 11.89 16.59 -33.16
C TYR A 118 10.58 16.26 -33.86
N LEU A 119 9.68 15.52 -33.19
CA LEU A 119 8.38 15.14 -33.75
C LEU A 119 7.46 16.34 -33.97
N ARG A 120 7.51 17.36 -33.10
CA ARG A 120 6.75 18.61 -33.29
C ARG A 120 7.24 19.38 -34.52
N ALA A 121 8.54 19.36 -34.79
CA ALA A 121 9.14 20.00 -35.96
C ALA A 121 8.96 19.19 -37.26
N HIS A 122 8.71 17.88 -37.17
CA HIS A 122 8.59 16.96 -38.32
C HIS A 122 7.29 16.15 -38.24
N PRO A 123 6.12 16.80 -38.39
CA PRO A 123 4.85 16.09 -38.39
C PRO A 123 4.79 15.10 -39.56
N ALA A 124 4.27 13.89 -39.29
CA ALA A 124 3.94 12.96 -40.36
C ALA A 124 2.87 13.58 -41.25
N SER A 125 3.12 13.58 -42.56
CA SER A 125 2.15 14.04 -43.58
C SER A 125 1.01 13.06 -43.76
#